data_AF-A0A920HLT6-F1
#
_entry.id   AF-A0A920HLT6-F1
#
_cell.length_a   1.000
_cell.length_b   1.000
_cell.length_c   1.000
_cell.angle_alpha   90.00
_cell.angle_beta   90.00
_cell.angle_gamma   90.00
#
_symmetry.space_group_name_H-M   'P 1'
#
loop_
_entity.id
_entity.type
_entity.pdbx_description
1 polymer ?
#
loop_
_entity_poly.entity_id
_entity_poly.type
_entity_poly.pdbx_seq_one_letter_code
_entity_poly.pdbx_strand_id
1 'polypeptide(L)'
;MIFYQINYPKSRLQRDLSDSTVLRNIGVPFGHSLISFESILKGLNKIYVNEEKINQDIEENWIVISEAIQTILRREGYNNPYEIMKELTRKNKKIDKKSLHKFIDRLEVSSAIKKELKQISPYNYTGI
;
A
#
# COMPACT_ATOMS: atom_id res chain seq x y z
N MET A 1 -1.24 29.26 1.35
CA MET A 1 -2.65 28.86 1.60
C MET A 1 -3.07 29.09 3.06
N ILE A 2 -2.26 28.67 4.04
CA ILE A 2 -2.51 28.90 5.49
C ILE A 2 -2.71 30.38 5.85
N PHE A 3 -1.98 31.30 5.22
CA PHE A 3 -2.12 32.75 5.43
C PHE A 3 -3.52 33.30 5.08
N TYR A 4 -4.14 32.84 3.99
CA TYR A 4 -5.50 33.23 3.61
C TYR A 4 -6.54 32.69 4.61
N GLN A 5 -6.37 31.44 5.02
CA GLN A 5 -7.29 30.77 5.94
C GLN A 5 -7.33 31.42 7.33
N ILE A 6 -6.20 31.96 7.80
CA ILE A 6 -6.10 32.57 9.13
C ILE A 6 -6.50 34.05 9.13
N ASN A 7 -6.15 34.79 8.08
CA ASN A 7 -6.28 36.26 8.05
C ASN A 7 -7.53 36.77 7.31
N TYR A 8 -8.05 36.03 6.32
CA TYR A 8 -9.26 36.46 5.59
C TYR A 8 -10.57 36.42 6.39
N PRO A 9 -10.83 35.43 7.27
CA PRO A 9 -12.13 35.35 7.96
C PRO A 9 -12.24 36.29 9.18
N LYS A 10 -11.21 37.08 9.47
CA LYS A 10 -11.18 38.00 10.63
C LYS A 10 -11.14 39.43 10.14
N SER A 11 -12.15 40.21 10.52
CA SER A 11 -12.21 41.64 10.28
C SER A 11 -12.78 42.32 11.52
N ARG A 12 -12.22 43.47 11.89
CA ARG A 12 -12.69 44.24 13.06
C ARG A 12 -14.01 44.95 12.76
N LEU A 13 -14.96 44.85 13.71
CA LEU A 13 -16.28 45.51 13.67
C LEU A 13 -17.01 45.26 12.34
N GLN A 14 -17.43 46.32 11.63
CA GLN A 14 -18.22 46.21 10.40
C GLN A 14 -17.38 45.81 9.18
N ARG A 15 -16.14 46.30 9.07
CA ARG A 15 -15.10 45.85 8.12
C ARG A 15 -13.79 46.61 8.37
N ASP A 16 -12.64 45.95 8.33
CA ASP A 16 -11.34 46.62 8.20
C ASP A 16 -10.71 46.34 6.82
N LEU A 17 -9.66 47.09 6.47
CA LEU A 17 -9.07 47.08 5.12
C LEU A 17 -7.92 46.08 4.95
N SER A 18 -7.59 45.29 5.97
CA SER A 18 -6.45 44.36 5.91
C SER A 18 -6.67 43.23 4.88
N ASP A 19 -7.93 42.90 4.59
CA ASP A 19 -8.35 41.95 3.55
C ASP A 19 -7.99 42.41 2.12
N SER A 20 -7.95 43.73 1.88
CA SER A 20 -7.81 44.31 0.54
C SER A 20 -6.44 44.05 -0.10
N THR A 21 -5.37 43.96 0.69
CA THR A 21 -4.01 43.63 0.20
C THR A 21 -3.80 42.13 0.11
N VAL A 22 -4.46 41.36 0.98
CA VAL A 22 -4.48 39.89 0.93
C VAL A 22 -5.19 39.42 -0.34
N LEU A 23 -6.37 39.97 -0.67
CA LEU A 23 -7.12 39.60 -1.88
C LEU A 23 -6.37 39.83 -3.19
N ARG A 24 -5.50 40.87 -3.26
CA ARG A 24 -4.66 41.11 -4.45
C ARG A 24 -3.67 40.00 -4.75
N ASN A 25 -3.36 39.16 -3.76
CA ASN A 25 -2.41 38.07 -3.90
C ASN A 25 -3.11 36.71 -4.12
N ILE A 26 -4.44 36.68 -4.27
CA ILE A 26 -5.20 35.41 -4.31
C ILE A 26 -4.72 34.51 -5.46
N GLY A 27 -4.26 35.11 -6.56
CA GLY A 27 -3.70 34.39 -7.71
C GLY A 27 -2.33 33.74 -7.45
N VAL A 28 -1.58 34.16 -6.44
CA VAL A 28 -0.25 33.62 -6.12
C VAL A 28 -0.29 32.11 -5.80
N PRO A 29 -1.11 31.62 -4.85
CA PRO A 29 -1.23 30.18 -4.63
C PRO A 29 -1.73 29.43 -5.86
N PHE A 30 -2.67 29.99 -6.63
CA PHE A 30 -3.15 29.36 -7.87
C PHE A 30 -2.06 29.27 -8.93
N GLY A 31 -1.24 30.30 -9.09
CA GLY A 31 -0.10 30.30 -10.02
C GLY A 31 0.93 29.24 -9.65
N HIS A 32 1.28 29.12 -8.36
CA HIS A 32 2.16 28.06 -7.89
C HIS A 32 1.54 26.67 -8.10
N SER A 33 0.26 26.48 -7.78
CA SER A 33 -0.44 25.22 -8.02
C SER A 33 -0.46 24.84 -9.50
N LEU A 34 -0.72 25.80 -10.40
CA LEU A 34 -0.75 25.57 -11.84
C LEU A 34 0.61 25.11 -12.35
N ILE A 35 1.69 25.80 -11.98
CA ILE A 35 3.06 25.41 -12.32
C ILE A 35 3.39 24.01 -11.77
N SER A 36 2.97 23.72 -10.53
CA SER A 36 3.14 22.38 -9.94
C SER A 36 2.40 21.31 -10.73
N PHE A 37 1.15 21.56 -11.13
CA PHE A 37 0.37 20.60 -11.92
C PHE A 37 0.99 20.35 -13.30
N GLU A 38 1.43 21.39 -14.00
CA GLU A 38 2.15 21.22 -15.26
C GLU A 38 3.44 20.40 -15.10
N SER A 39 4.17 20.65 -14.01
CA SER A 39 5.41 19.92 -13.71
C SER A 39 5.13 18.45 -13.40
N ILE A 40 4.07 18.17 -12.64
CA ILE A 40 3.62 16.80 -12.34
C ILE A 40 3.21 16.09 -13.63
N LEU A 41 2.40 16.71 -14.48
CA LEU A 41 1.97 16.12 -15.75
C LEU A 41 3.16 15.83 -16.68
N LYS A 42 4.10 16.77 -16.79
CA LYS A 42 5.36 16.57 -17.54
C LYS A 42 6.20 15.42 -16.96
N GLY A 43 6.20 15.26 -15.63
CA GLY A 43 6.86 14.17 -14.94
C GLY A 43 6.20 12.81 -15.19
N LEU A 44 4.88 12.73 -15.00
CA LEU A 44 4.10 11.51 -15.21
C LEU A 44 4.23 10.97 -16.64
N ASN A 45 4.26 11.85 -17.64
CA ASN A 45 4.47 11.46 -19.05
C ASN A 45 5.85 10.85 -19.35
N LYS A 46 6.80 10.94 -18.42
CA LYS A 46 8.13 10.34 -18.55
C LYS A 46 8.27 9.03 -17.76
N ILE A 47 7.27 8.66 -16.96
CA ILE A 47 7.32 7.44 -16.15
C ILE A 47 6.90 6.25 -17.00
N TYR A 48 7.76 5.24 -17.05
CA TYR A 48 7.46 3.95 -17.63
C TYR A 48 7.53 2.89 -16.53
N VAL A 49 6.62 1.93 -16.57
CA VAL A 49 6.57 0.84 -15.60
C VAL A 49 7.71 -0.13 -15.89
N ASN A 50 8.54 -0.40 -14.89
CA ASN A 50 9.54 -1.46 -14.96
C ASN A 50 8.92 -2.77 -14.42
N GLU A 51 8.20 -3.46 -15.30
CA GLU A 51 7.53 -4.72 -14.94
C GLU A 51 8.51 -5.79 -14.47
N GLU A 52 9.70 -5.87 -15.08
CA GLU A 52 10.71 -6.84 -14.70
C GLU A 52 11.15 -6.64 -13.24
N LYS A 53 11.45 -5.39 -12.86
CA LYS A 53 11.85 -5.09 -11.48
C LYS A 53 10.73 -5.35 -10.48
N ILE A 54 9.49 -4.99 -10.83
CA ILE A 54 8.32 -5.27 -9.99
C ILE A 54 8.13 -6.77 -9.80
N ASN A 55 8.18 -7.56 -10.88
CA ASN A 55 8.03 -9.01 -10.80
C ASN A 55 9.16 -9.66 -10.01
N GLN A 56 10.41 -9.19 -10.16
CA GLN A 56 11.53 -9.63 -9.33
C GLN A 56 11.26 -9.34 -7.84
N ASP A 57 10.83 -8.13 -7.51
CA ASP A 57 10.53 -7.77 -6.13
C ASP A 57 9.37 -8.59 -5.55
N ILE A 58 8.35 -8.91 -6.36
CA ILE A 58 7.24 -9.80 -5.97
C ILE A 58 7.75 -11.23 -5.73
N GLU A 59 8.58 -11.76 -6.62
CA GLU A 59 9.13 -13.12 -6.54
C GLU A 59 10.11 -13.29 -5.37
N GLU A 60 10.77 -12.21 -4.95
CA GLU A 60 11.63 -12.23 -3.75
C GLU A 60 10.85 -12.22 -2.43
N ASN A 61 9.56 -11.86 -2.46
CA ASN A 61 8.76 -11.57 -1.27
C ASN A 61 7.51 -12.46 -1.13
N TRP A 62 7.66 -13.79 -1.24
CA TRP A 62 6.57 -14.74 -0.98
C TRP A 62 6.03 -14.72 0.45
N ILE A 63 6.70 -14.03 1.38
CA ILE A 63 6.22 -13.85 2.74
C ILE A 63 4.90 -13.07 2.81
N VAL A 64 4.56 -12.25 1.80
CA VAL A 64 3.34 -11.43 1.81
C VAL A 64 2.06 -12.26 1.86
N ILE A 65 2.06 -13.48 1.31
CA ILE A 65 0.87 -14.35 1.32
C ILE A 65 0.68 -15.12 2.64
N SER A 66 1.52 -14.85 3.63
CA SER A 66 1.42 -15.46 4.96
C SER A 66 0.08 -15.19 5.63
N GLU A 67 -0.44 -13.98 5.49
CA GLU A 67 -1.73 -13.59 6.05
C GLU A 67 -2.89 -14.36 5.42
N ALA A 68 -2.85 -14.57 4.10
CA ALA A 68 -3.85 -15.35 3.37
C ALA A 68 -3.94 -16.79 3.92
N ILE A 69 -2.76 -17.42 4.09
CA ILE A 69 -2.65 -18.78 4.62
C ILE A 69 -3.17 -18.84 6.05
N GLN A 70 -2.77 -17.89 6.91
CA GLN A 70 -3.26 -17.84 8.29
C GLN A 70 -4.78 -17.66 8.36
N THR A 71 -5.36 -16.86 7.47
CA THR A 71 -6.80 -16.60 7.43
C THR A 71 -7.57 -17.86 7.05
N ILE A 72 -7.10 -18.61 6.05
CA ILE A 72 -7.70 -19.89 5.69
C ILE A 72 -7.54 -20.91 6.82
N LEU A 73 -6.37 -20.99 7.46
CA LEU A 73 -6.17 -21.89 8.60
C LEU A 73 -7.09 -21.55 9.78
N ARG A 74 -7.34 -20.26 10.05
CA ARG A 74 -8.34 -19.82 11.04
C ARG A 74 -9.75 -20.24 10.66
N ARG A 75 -10.14 -20.09 9.39
CA ARG A 75 -11.45 -20.54 8.86
C ARG A 75 -11.69 -22.03 9.10
N GLU A 76 -10.64 -22.83 8.93
CA GLU A 76 -10.68 -24.29 9.09
C GLU A 76 -10.51 -24.77 10.55
N GLY A 77 -10.45 -23.84 11.52
CA GLY A 77 -10.31 -24.18 12.93
C GLY A 77 -8.95 -24.77 13.31
N TYR A 78 -7.90 -24.51 12.53
CA TYR A 78 -6.56 -25.00 12.82
C TYR A 78 -5.99 -24.30 14.07
N ASN A 79 -5.37 -25.06 14.98
CA ASN A 79 -4.83 -24.52 16.23
C ASN A 79 -3.59 -23.64 16.01
N ASN A 80 -3.54 -22.49 16.70
CA ASN A 80 -2.43 -21.53 16.67
C ASN A 80 -1.81 -21.21 15.28
N PRO A 81 -2.57 -20.76 14.27
CA PRO A 81 -2.04 -20.52 12.91
C PRO A 81 -0.89 -19.50 12.87
N TYR A 82 -0.89 -18.55 13.81
CA TYR A 82 0.16 -17.55 13.93
C TYR A 82 1.52 -18.17 14.32
N GLU A 83 1.53 -19.11 15.27
CA GLU A 83 2.76 -19.73 15.76
C GLU A 83 3.42 -20.58 14.69
N ILE A 84 2.61 -21.33 13.95
CA ILE A 84 3.06 -22.15 12.82
C ILE A 84 3.62 -21.31 11.68
N MET A 85 3.01 -20.15 11.41
CA MET A 85 3.58 -19.22 10.43
C MET A 85 4.90 -18.60 10.91
N LYS A 86 5.03 -18.36 12.22
CA LYS A 86 6.29 -17.88 12.81
C LYS A 86 7.41 -18.89 12.65
N GLU A 87 7.12 -20.19 12.64
CA GLU A 87 8.13 -21.22 12.33
C GLU A 87 8.67 -21.11 10.90
N LEU A 88 7.80 -20.75 9.94
CA LEU A 88 8.21 -20.57 8.55
C LEU A 88 9.13 -19.36 8.36
N THR A 89 8.90 -18.28 9.12
CA THR A 89 9.66 -17.01 9.01
C THR A 89 10.90 -16.95 9.91
N ARG A 90 11.02 -17.83 10.91
CA ARG A 90 12.10 -17.83 11.91
C ARG A 90 13.52 -18.08 11.37
N LYS A 91 13.69 -18.69 10.20
CA LYS A 91 15.02 -19.11 9.71
C LYS A 91 15.83 -18.03 8.97
N ASN A 92 15.37 -16.78 8.89
CA ASN A 92 16.03 -15.71 8.11
C ASN A 92 16.39 -16.10 6.67
N LYS A 93 15.75 -17.14 6.14
CA LYS A 93 15.90 -17.58 4.75
C LYS A 93 14.80 -16.93 3.95
N LYS A 94 15.15 -16.39 2.76
CA LYS A 94 14.14 -15.94 1.80
C LYS A 94 13.14 -17.09 1.59
N ILE A 95 11.87 -16.80 1.84
CA ILE A 95 10.78 -17.72 1.55
C ILE A 95 10.57 -17.65 0.05
N ASP A 96 10.68 -18.80 -0.60
CA ASP A 96 10.39 -19.00 -2.01
C ASP A 96 9.14 -19.89 -2.16
N LYS A 97 8.59 -19.95 -3.38
CA LYS A 97 7.45 -20.83 -3.69
C LYS A 97 7.65 -22.27 -3.20
N LYS A 98 8.86 -22.81 -3.33
CA LYS A 98 9.19 -24.21 -2.99
C LYS A 98 9.13 -24.44 -1.47
N SER A 99 9.71 -23.56 -0.67
CA SER A 99 9.67 -23.65 0.79
C SER A 99 8.26 -23.49 1.33
N LEU A 100 7.46 -22.59 0.73
CA LEU A 100 6.05 -22.44 1.07
C LEU A 100 5.22 -23.67 0.74
N HIS A 101 5.36 -24.24 -0.47
CA HIS A 101 4.64 -25.45 -0.85
C HIS A 101 5.02 -26.64 0.07
N LYS A 102 6.30 -26.78 0.40
CA LYS A 102 6.78 -27.78 1.38
C LYS A 102 6.19 -27.58 2.77
N PHE A 103 5.96 -26.33 3.17
CA PHE A 103 5.30 -26.01 4.43
C PHE A 103 3.82 -26.40 4.39
N ILE A 104 3.10 -26.04 3.33
CA ILE A 104 1.68 -26.41 3.15
C ILE A 104 1.51 -27.94 3.17
N ASP A 105 2.46 -28.68 2.59
CA ASP A 105 2.41 -30.14 2.59
C ASP A 105 2.48 -30.77 3.99
N ARG A 106 3.15 -30.10 4.94
CA ARG A 106 3.29 -30.55 6.33
C ARG A 106 2.07 -30.26 7.20
N LEU A 107 1.17 -29.38 6.76
CA LEU A 107 -0.02 -29.02 7.53
C LEU A 107 -0.97 -30.22 7.65
N GLU A 108 -1.56 -30.42 8.81
CA GLU A 108 -2.56 -31.47 9.06
C GLU A 108 -3.96 -30.99 8.67
N VAL A 109 -4.14 -30.65 7.39
CA VAL A 109 -5.42 -30.19 6.81
C VAL A 109 -5.85 -31.08 5.65
N SER A 110 -7.14 -30.98 5.28
CA SER A 110 -7.70 -31.76 4.18
C SER A 110 -6.97 -31.51 2.85
N SER A 111 -6.98 -32.50 1.95
CA SER A 111 -6.35 -32.38 0.63
C SER A 111 -6.97 -31.27 -0.22
N ALA A 112 -8.25 -30.96 -0.02
CA ALA A 112 -8.93 -29.84 -0.67
C ALA A 112 -8.32 -28.49 -0.23
N ILE A 113 -8.13 -28.29 1.08
CA ILE A 113 -7.53 -27.07 1.63
C ILE A 113 -6.06 -26.93 1.19
N LYS A 114 -5.29 -28.03 1.17
CA LYS A 114 -3.91 -27.99 0.65
C LYS A 114 -3.85 -27.54 -0.81
N LYS A 115 -4.83 -27.94 -1.64
CA LYS A 115 -4.92 -27.49 -3.03
C LYS A 115 -5.28 -26.00 -3.10
N GLU A 116 -6.24 -25.54 -2.31
CA GLU A 116 -6.61 -24.12 -2.20
C GLU A 116 -5.39 -23.26 -1.81
N LEU A 117 -4.68 -23.63 -0.73
CA LEU A 117 -3.51 -22.91 -0.26
C LEU A 117 -2.37 -22.83 -1.28
N LYS A 118 -2.16 -23.89 -2.09
CA LYS A 118 -1.13 -23.92 -3.14
C LYS A 118 -1.48 -23.10 -4.38
N GLN A 119 -2.74 -22.69 -4.54
CA GLN A 119 -3.13 -21.79 -5.62
C GLN A 119 -2.80 -20.34 -5.29
N ILE A 120 -2.60 -20.00 -4.01
CA ILE A 120 -2.28 -18.64 -3.58
C ILE A 120 -0.85 -18.28 -4.00
N SER A 121 -0.70 -17.09 -4.58
CA SER A 121 0.57 -16.52 -5.00
C SER A 121 0.56 -15.01 -4.73
N PRO A 122 1.73 -14.39 -4.59
CA PRO A 122 1.81 -12.93 -4.48
C PRO A 122 1.10 -12.18 -5.61
N TYR A 123 1.01 -12.79 -6.80
CA TYR A 123 0.37 -12.21 -7.99
C TYR A 123 -1.16 -12.25 -7.96
N ASN A 124 -1.76 -13.19 -7.21
CA ASN A 124 -3.22 -13.29 -7.09
C ASN A 124 -3.75 -12.85 -5.72
N TYR A 125 -2.86 -12.57 -4.77
CA TYR A 125 -3.19 -12.00 -3.48
C TYR A 125 -3.15 -10.46 -3.54
N THR A 126 -3.96 -9.87 -4.43
CA THR A 126 -4.04 -8.42 -4.63
C THR A 126 -5.22 -7.76 -3.92
N GLY A 127 -6.13 -8.53 -3.32
CA GLY A 127 -7.33 -8.00 -2.68
C GLY A 127 -8.34 -7.39 -3.66
N ILE A 128 -9.24 -6.55 -3.13
CA ILE A 128 -10.21 -5.69 -3.83
C ILE A 128 -10.30 -4.37 -3.09
#